data_AF-A0A538GU70-F1
#
_entry.id   AF-A0A538GU70-F1
#
_cell.length_a   1.000
_cell.length_b   1.000
_cell.length_c   1.000
_cell.angle_alpha   90.00
_cell.angle_beta   90.00
_cell.angle_gamma   90.00
#
_symmetry.space_group_name_H-M   'P 1'
#
loop_
_entity.id
_entity.type
_entity.pdbx_description
1 polymer ?
#
loop_
_entity_poly.entity_id
_entity_poly.type
_entity_poly.pdbx_seq_one_letter_code
_entity_poly.pdbx_strand_id
1 'polypeptide(L)'
;MALAGAGIASAAPSTPAGGDAAYQVEISGNVPGKTGGGSWFWLELDKDGGGIYAGSDCAHGGGGASADRGALSWERQGEQLVIHGVQSGGLPPFAYEPILVPASYGHYVKTFAQVFPTLTAFLTSVGADLSNGVVQVQVAP
;
A
#
# COMPACT_ATOMS: atom_id res chain seq x y z
N MET A 1 28.70 32.12 -15.54
CA MET A 1 27.51 31.24 -15.71
C MET A 1 27.32 30.49 -14.41
N ALA A 2 26.27 30.79 -13.66
CA ALA A 2 25.93 30.09 -12.41
C ALA A 2 24.93 28.98 -12.74
N LEU A 3 25.24 27.73 -12.38
CA LEU A 3 24.30 26.61 -12.47
C LEU A 3 23.32 26.72 -11.30
N ALA A 4 22.04 26.95 -11.62
CA ALA A 4 20.95 26.93 -10.66
C ALA A 4 20.80 25.52 -10.08
N GLY A 5 20.86 25.39 -8.76
CA GLY A 5 20.65 24.13 -8.05
C GLY A 5 19.21 23.66 -8.24
N ALA A 6 19.05 22.42 -8.71
CA ALA A 6 17.78 21.73 -8.67
C ALA A 6 17.41 21.49 -7.19
N GLY A 7 16.47 22.29 -6.68
CA GLY A 7 15.89 22.06 -5.38
C GLY A 7 15.19 20.71 -5.36
N ILE A 8 15.67 19.81 -4.52
CA ILE A 8 14.91 18.64 -4.08
C ILE A 8 13.68 19.15 -3.33
N ALA A 9 12.53 19.17 -4.00
CA ALA A 9 11.26 19.44 -3.35
C ALA A 9 10.97 18.27 -2.41
N SER A 10 11.21 18.45 -1.11
CA SER A 10 10.69 17.54 -0.10
C SER A 10 9.18 17.70 -0.08
N ALA A 11 8.44 16.67 -0.48
CA ALA A 11 7.00 16.62 -0.22
C ALA A 11 6.81 16.71 1.30
N ALA A 12 6.11 17.75 1.76
CA ALA A 12 5.73 17.83 3.16
C ALA A 12 4.65 16.77 3.42
N PRO A 13 4.70 16.04 4.54
CA PRO A 13 3.62 15.12 4.89
C PRO A 13 2.31 15.91 4.95
N SER A 14 1.28 15.45 4.25
CA SER A 14 -0.07 15.95 4.48
C SER A 14 -0.43 15.62 5.92
N THR A 15 -0.89 16.60 6.71
CA THR A 15 -1.52 16.32 8.00
C THR A 15 -2.97 15.95 7.74
N PRO A 16 -3.34 14.67 7.80
CA PRO A 16 -4.72 14.22 7.64
C PRO A 16 -5.49 14.59 8.92
N ALA A 17 -6.78 14.30 8.98
CA ALA A 17 -7.50 14.35 10.25
C ALA A 17 -7.05 13.16 11.12
N GLY A 18 -5.89 13.32 11.77
CA GLY A 18 -5.21 12.31 12.56
C GLY A 18 -3.81 12.83 12.89
N GLY A 19 -3.68 13.45 14.07
CA GLY A 19 -2.46 14.17 14.46
C GLY A 19 -1.45 13.32 15.21
N ASP A 20 -1.68 12.00 15.33
CA ASP A 20 -0.94 11.12 16.22
C ASP A 20 -0.35 9.88 15.52
N ALA A 21 -0.12 9.95 14.20
CA ALA A 21 0.55 8.92 13.44
C ALA A 21 1.87 8.45 14.11
N ALA A 22 2.04 7.14 14.22
CA ALA A 22 3.32 6.48 14.49
C ALA A 22 4.07 6.17 13.19
N TYR A 23 3.31 5.93 12.12
CA TYR A 23 3.81 5.69 10.78
C TYR A 23 2.88 6.28 9.73
N GLN A 24 3.45 6.84 8.67
CA GLN A 24 2.79 7.00 7.38
C GLN A 24 3.35 5.99 6.38
N VAL A 25 2.46 5.27 5.71
CA VAL A 25 2.83 4.21 4.77
C VAL A 25 2.22 4.51 3.42
N GLU A 26 3.05 4.56 2.37
CA GLU A 26 2.58 4.56 0.98
C GLU A 26 2.96 3.25 0.31
N ILE A 27 2.01 2.64 -0.39
CA ILE A 27 2.20 1.38 -1.10
C ILE A 27 1.76 1.56 -2.55
N SER A 28 2.61 1.19 -3.50
CA SER A 28 2.25 1.08 -4.91
C SER A 28 2.59 -0.30 -5.45
N GLY A 29 1.58 -1.12 -5.74
CA GLY A 29 1.71 -2.41 -6.40
C GLY A 29 1.42 -2.29 -7.89
N ASN A 30 2.24 -2.93 -8.73
CA ASN A 30 2.00 -3.00 -10.16
C ASN A 30 2.36 -4.39 -10.71
N VAL A 31 1.41 -5.01 -11.38
CA VAL A 31 1.61 -6.21 -12.19
C VAL A 31 1.47 -5.79 -13.65
N PRO A 32 2.54 -5.84 -14.46
CA PRO A 32 2.47 -5.42 -15.85
C PRO A 32 1.73 -6.44 -16.72
N GLY A 33 1.19 -5.99 -17.85
CA GLY A 33 0.62 -6.85 -18.90
C GLY A 33 -0.89 -6.79 -19.03
N LYS A 34 -1.42 -7.57 -19.98
CA LYS A 34 -2.84 -7.56 -20.39
C LYS A 34 -3.80 -8.18 -19.36
N THR A 35 -3.26 -8.85 -18.35
CA THR A 35 -4.02 -9.40 -17.21
C THR A 35 -3.52 -8.82 -15.90
N GLY A 36 -2.72 -7.75 -16.00
CA GLY A 36 -2.10 -7.08 -14.87
C GLY A 36 -3.08 -6.17 -14.14
N GLY A 37 -2.54 -5.40 -13.21
CA GLY A 37 -3.32 -4.51 -12.36
C GLY A 37 -2.40 -3.65 -11.52
N GLY A 38 -3.00 -2.67 -10.86
CA GLY A 38 -2.29 -1.77 -9.97
C GLY A 38 -3.05 -1.61 -8.66
N SER A 39 -2.32 -1.36 -7.59
CA SER A 39 -2.88 -0.90 -6.33
C SER A 39 -2.05 0.27 -5.81
N TRP A 40 -2.71 1.25 -5.25
CA TRP A 40 -2.07 2.37 -4.57
C TRP A 40 -2.82 2.63 -3.27
N PHE A 41 -2.09 2.74 -2.16
CA PHE A 41 -2.64 3.07 -0.86
C PHE A 41 -1.72 4.03 -0.13
N TRP A 42 -2.31 5.03 0.51
CA TRP A 42 -1.71 5.78 1.59
C TRP A 42 -2.43 5.40 2.89
N LEU A 43 -1.65 5.13 3.94
CA LEU A 43 -2.13 4.66 5.24
C LEU A 43 -1.47 5.48 6.34
N GLU A 44 -2.28 5.95 7.28
CA GLU A 44 -1.82 6.51 8.55
C GLU A 44 -2.07 5.49 9.64
N LEU A 45 -1.01 5.16 10.39
CA LEU A 45 -1.04 4.20 11.47
C LEU A 45 -0.87 4.96 12.79
N ASP A 46 -1.96 5.11 13.55
CA ASP A 46 -1.99 5.88 14.80
C ASP A 46 -1.29 5.15 15.95
N LYS A 47 -0.70 5.89 16.90
CA LYS A 47 0.02 5.32 18.06
C LYS A 47 -0.80 4.36 18.92
N ASP A 48 -2.12 4.45 18.89
CA ASP A 48 -3.04 3.60 19.64
C ASP A 48 -3.39 2.27 18.94
N GLY A 49 -2.84 2.02 17.74
CA GLY A 49 -3.13 0.83 16.92
C GLY A 49 -4.31 1.01 15.97
N GLY A 50 -4.92 2.20 15.92
CA GLY A 50 -5.92 2.58 14.91
C GLY A 50 -5.28 3.21 13.66
N GLY A 51 -6.13 3.75 12.79
CA GLY A 51 -5.67 4.56 11.67
C GLY A 51 -6.68 4.65 10.54
N ILE A 52 -6.25 5.26 9.45
CA ILE A 52 -7.06 5.48 8.24
C ILE A 52 -6.26 5.12 6.99
N TYR A 53 -6.98 4.80 5.92
CA TYR A 53 -6.39 4.68 4.59
C TYR A 53 -7.20 5.41 3.53
N ALA A 54 -6.50 5.79 2.47
CA ALA A 54 -7.06 6.17 1.19
C ALA A 54 -6.28 5.46 0.09
N GLY A 55 -6.94 5.04 -0.97
CA GLY A 55 -6.31 4.28 -2.03
C GLY A 55 -7.17 4.08 -3.25
N SER A 56 -6.66 3.24 -4.13
CA SER A 56 -7.38 2.72 -5.28
C SER A 56 -6.69 1.48 -5.79
N ASP A 57 -7.46 0.53 -6.31
CA ASP A 57 -6.91 -0.53 -7.15
C ASP A 57 -7.58 -0.59 -8.52
N CYS A 58 -6.94 -1.32 -9.42
CA CYS A 58 -7.45 -1.60 -10.75
C CYS A 58 -6.97 -2.97 -11.24
N ALA A 59 -7.82 -3.60 -12.05
CA ALA A 59 -7.46 -4.78 -12.83
C ALA A 59 -7.65 -4.48 -14.31
N HIS A 60 -6.74 -4.98 -15.14
CA HIS A 60 -6.85 -4.85 -16.59
C HIS A 60 -8.11 -5.57 -17.08
N GLY A 61 -8.94 -4.88 -17.86
CA GLY A 61 -10.25 -5.38 -18.29
C GLY A 61 -11.38 -5.21 -17.27
N GLY A 62 -11.11 -4.61 -16.11
CA GLY A 62 -12.13 -4.21 -15.13
C GLY A 62 -12.78 -2.86 -15.45
N GLY A 63 -13.60 -2.35 -14.52
CA GLY A 63 -14.32 -1.08 -14.63
C GLY A 63 -13.47 0.20 -14.51
N GLY A 64 -12.13 0.07 -14.46
CA GLY A 64 -11.21 1.15 -14.14
C GLY A 64 -10.81 1.18 -12.67
N ALA A 65 -9.98 2.15 -12.29
CA ALA A 65 -9.59 2.34 -10.89
C ALA A 65 -10.74 2.99 -10.10
N SER A 66 -11.02 2.46 -8.91
CA SER A 66 -12.00 3.03 -7.99
C SER A 66 -11.31 3.55 -6.75
N ALA A 67 -11.78 4.69 -6.22
CA ALA A 67 -11.23 5.26 -5.00
C ALA A 67 -11.81 4.55 -3.77
N ASP A 68 -10.94 4.10 -2.88
CA ASP A 68 -11.27 3.45 -1.63
C ASP A 68 -10.73 4.25 -0.44
N ARG A 69 -11.45 4.22 0.67
CA ARG A 69 -11.01 4.82 1.93
C ARG A 69 -11.72 4.17 3.10
N GLY A 70 -11.09 4.17 4.25
CA GLY A 70 -11.70 3.60 5.45
C GLY A 70 -10.84 3.76 6.68
N ALA A 71 -11.32 3.15 7.76
CA ALA A 71 -10.52 2.93 8.95
C ALA A 71 -9.74 1.61 8.82
N LEU A 72 -8.62 1.54 9.54
CA LEU A 72 -7.81 0.34 9.69
C LEU A 72 -7.45 0.14 11.16
N SER A 73 -6.89 -1.02 11.46
CA SER A 73 -6.12 -1.24 12.67
C SER A 73 -4.77 -1.84 12.32
N TRP A 74 -3.80 -1.73 13.21
CA TRP A 74 -2.49 -2.31 12.99
C TRP A 74 -1.82 -2.70 14.30
N GLU A 75 -0.88 -3.61 14.17
CA GLU A 75 0.02 -3.96 15.25
C GLU A 75 1.43 -4.23 14.73
N ARG A 76 2.42 -4.12 15.62
CA ARG A 76 3.79 -4.48 15.31
C ARG A 76 4.06 -5.92 15.72
N GLN A 77 4.49 -6.73 14.76
CA GLN A 77 4.98 -8.09 14.98
C GLN A 77 6.47 -8.17 14.60
N GLY A 78 7.33 -7.97 15.61
CA GLY A 78 8.78 -7.93 15.41
C GLY A 78 9.22 -6.77 14.50
N GLU A 79 9.74 -7.12 13.32
CA GLU A 79 10.21 -6.17 12.31
C GLU A 79 9.14 -5.80 11.27
N GLN A 80 7.89 -6.24 11.44
CA GLN A 80 6.78 -5.95 10.55
C GLN A 80 5.66 -5.19 11.24
N LEU A 81 4.99 -4.31 10.51
CA LEU A 81 3.67 -3.80 10.83
C LEU A 81 2.67 -4.67 10.07
N VAL A 82 1.69 -5.19 10.80
CA VAL A 82 0.58 -5.98 10.27
C VAL A 82 -0.64 -5.08 10.30
N ILE A 83 -1.26 -4.87 9.14
CA ILE A 83 -2.32 -3.89 8.93
C ILE A 83 -3.59 -4.64 8.49
N HIS A 84 -4.71 -4.24 9.08
CA HIS A 84 -6.00 -4.91 8.98
C HIS A 84 -7.09 -3.94 8.51
N GLY A 85 -8.09 -4.47 7.79
CA GLY A 85 -9.31 -3.72 7.43
C GLY A 85 -9.22 -2.86 6.18
N VAL A 86 -8.09 -2.90 5.45
CA VAL A 86 -7.99 -2.29 4.11
C VAL A 86 -8.82 -3.10 3.13
N GLN A 87 -9.65 -2.43 2.33
CA GLN A 87 -10.55 -3.04 1.37
C GLN A 87 -10.51 -2.28 0.05
N SER A 88 -10.93 -2.96 -1.01
CA SER A 88 -11.26 -2.36 -2.31
C SER A 88 -12.63 -2.83 -2.76
N GLY A 89 -13.42 -1.90 -3.30
CA GLY A 89 -14.74 -2.20 -3.87
C GLY A 89 -14.73 -3.19 -5.04
N GLY A 90 -13.57 -3.46 -5.66
CA GLY A 90 -13.42 -4.37 -6.80
C GLY A 90 -13.01 -5.80 -6.45
N LEU A 91 -12.65 -6.07 -5.19
CA LEU A 91 -12.11 -7.35 -4.74
C LEU A 91 -12.94 -7.95 -3.59
N PRO A 92 -12.81 -9.25 -3.31
CA PRO A 92 -13.39 -9.82 -2.11
C PRO A 92 -12.92 -9.06 -0.85
N PRO A 93 -13.77 -8.84 0.16
CA PRO A 93 -13.43 -8.01 1.34
C PRO A 93 -12.20 -8.48 2.14
N PHE A 94 -11.75 -9.72 1.95
CA PHE A 94 -10.58 -10.31 2.60
C PHE A 94 -9.29 -10.15 1.79
N ALA A 95 -9.33 -9.60 0.58
CA ALA A 95 -8.21 -9.71 -0.36
C ALA A 95 -6.93 -9.04 0.16
N TYR A 96 -7.04 -7.86 0.78
CA TYR A 96 -5.91 -7.14 1.36
C TYR A 96 -5.61 -7.52 2.82
N GLU A 97 -6.25 -8.54 3.36
CA GLU A 97 -6.14 -8.90 4.77
C GLU A 97 -5.12 -10.03 5.00
N PRO A 98 -4.03 -9.83 5.75
CA PRO A 98 -3.46 -8.55 6.18
C PRO A 98 -2.54 -7.94 5.11
N ILE A 99 -2.23 -6.65 5.27
CA ILE A 99 -1.11 -6.00 4.59
C ILE A 99 0.11 -6.06 5.51
N LEU A 100 1.26 -6.45 4.97
CA LEU A 100 2.53 -6.58 5.69
C LEU A 100 3.54 -5.54 5.21
N VAL A 101 4.05 -4.71 6.12
CA VAL A 101 5.06 -3.70 5.79
C VAL A 101 6.22 -3.71 6.78
N PRO A 102 7.44 -3.29 6.39
CA PRO A 102 8.55 -3.16 7.33
C PRO A 102 8.25 -2.12 8.43
N ALA A 103 8.65 -2.41 9.67
CA ALA A 103 8.50 -1.48 10.80
C ALA A 103 9.60 -0.42 10.89
N SER A 104 10.58 -0.47 9.99
CA SER A 104 11.64 0.53 9.88
C SER A 104 11.29 1.57 8.82
N TYR A 105 11.64 2.82 9.06
CA TYR A 105 11.48 3.88 8.07
C TYR A 105 12.39 3.64 6.86
N GLY A 106 11.88 3.91 5.67
CA GLY A 106 12.62 3.74 4.43
C GLY A 106 11.76 3.45 3.22
N HIS A 107 12.43 3.28 2.08
CA HIS A 107 11.83 2.84 0.83
C HIS A 107 12.21 1.39 0.55
N TYR A 108 11.23 0.58 0.17
CA TYR A 108 11.40 -0.85 -0.06
C TYR A 108 10.78 -1.25 -1.38
N VAL A 109 11.46 -2.16 -2.08
CA VAL A 109 10.90 -2.87 -3.23
C VAL A 109 10.70 -4.32 -2.81
N LYS A 110 9.48 -4.82 -2.95
CA LYS A 110 8.99 -6.11 -2.46
C LYS A 110 8.18 -6.82 -3.55
N THR A 111 7.91 -8.10 -3.32
CA THR A 111 6.95 -8.85 -4.13
C THR A 111 5.53 -8.67 -3.59
N PHE A 112 4.53 -8.97 -4.41
CA PHE A 112 3.13 -9.01 -3.96
C PHE A 112 2.94 -9.98 -2.79
N ALA A 113 3.57 -11.15 -2.81
CA ALA A 113 3.46 -12.14 -1.73
C ALA A 113 3.97 -11.63 -0.38
N GLN A 114 4.98 -10.73 -0.41
CA GLN A 114 5.58 -10.17 0.81
C GLN A 114 4.73 -9.08 1.46
N VAL A 115 3.88 -8.39 0.68
CA VAL A 115 3.06 -7.27 1.16
C VAL A 115 1.59 -7.64 1.27
N PHE A 116 1.08 -8.42 0.32
CA PHE A 116 -0.31 -8.83 0.18
C PHE A 116 -0.42 -10.36 0.04
N PRO A 117 -0.11 -11.14 1.09
CA PRO A 117 -0.07 -12.60 1.00
C PRO A 117 -1.43 -13.21 0.58
N THR A 118 -2.53 -12.73 1.15
CA THR A 118 -3.88 -13.22 0.84
C THR A 118 -4.32 -12.86 -0.56
N LEU A 119 -4.08 -11.62 -1.01
CA LEU A 119 -4.35 -11.19 -2.39
C LEU A 119 -3.56 -12.07 -3.37
N THR A 120 -2.29 -12.30 -3.08
CA THR A 120 -1.41 -13.13 -3.92
C THR A 120 -1.98 -14.54 -4.05
N ALA A 121 -2.37 -15.16 -2.93
CA ALA A 121 -2.96 -16.49 -2.93
C ALA A 121 -4.27 -16.54 -3.73
N PHE A 122 -5.16 -15.55 -3.52
CA PHE A 122 -6.42 -15.44 -4.24
C PHE A 122 -6.21 -15.29 -5.75
N LEU A 123 -5.42 -14.30 -6.17
CA LEU A 123 -5.15 -14.03 -7.59
C LEU A 123 -4.47 -15.24 -8.27
N THR A 124 -3.54 -15.91 -7.58
CA THR A 124 -2.92 -17.15 -8.09
C THR A 124 -3.95 -18.27 -8.24
N SER A 125 -4.90 -18.39 -7.30
CA SER A 125 -5.96 -19.43 -7.36
C SER A 125 -6.90 -19.26 -8.56
N VAL A 126 -7.05 -18.03 -9.06
CA VAL A 126 -7.85 -17.71 -10.26
C VAL A 126 -6.99 -17.58 -11.53
N GLY A 127 -5.72 -17.98 -11.47
CA GLY A 127 -4.83 -18.09 -12.62
C GLY A 127 -4.07 -16.81 -13.01
N ALA A 128 -4.03 -15.79 -12.15
CA ALA A 128 -3.22 -14.61 -12.40
C ALA A 128 -1.72 -14.90 -12.20
N ASP A 129 -0.89 -14.41 -13.13
CA ASP A 129 0.57 -14.46 -13.00
C ASP A 129 1.09 -13.16 -12.37
N LEU A 130 1.64 -13.27 -11.16
CA LEU A 130 2.20 -12.16 -10.38
C LEU A 130 3.74 -12.16 -10.38
N SER A 131 4.38 -13.03 -11.17
CA SER A 131 5.84 -13.23 -11.14
C SER A 131 6.64 -11.97 -11.49
N ASN A 132 6.08 -11.10 -12.33
CA ASN A 132 6.65 -9.82 -12.72
C ASN A 132 6.07 -8.63 -11.91
N GLY A 133 5.27 -8.93 -10.89
CA GLY A 133 4.65 -7.94 -10.02
C GLY A 133 5.64 -7.36 -9.02
N VAL A 134 5.62 -6.04 -8.89
CA VAL A 134 6.47 -5.29 -7.95
C VAL A 134 5.59 -4.46 -7.03
N VAL A 135 5.95 -4.41 -5.75
CA VAL A 135 5.34 -3.53 -4.76
C VAL A 135 6.42 -2.61 -4.21
N GLN A 136 6.21 -1.30 -4.31
CA GLN A 136 7.03 -0.31 -3.61
C GLN A 136 6.32 0.09 -2.32
N VAL A 137 7.07 0.16 -1.22
CA VAL A 137 6.56 0.55 0.09
C VAL A 137 7.45 1.66 0.63
N GLN A 138 6.85 2.81 0.93
CA GLN A 138 7.49 3.89 1.67
C GLN A 138 6.94 3.89 3.09
N VAL A 139 7.82 3.85 4.09
CA VAL A 139 7.47 3.95 5.51
C VAL A 139 8.14 5.20 6.08
N ALA A 140 7.36 6.10 6.63
CA ALA A 140 7.77 7.38 7.18
C ALA A 140 7.23 7.55 8.60
N PRO A 141 7.85 8.42 9.43
CA PRO A 141 7.30 8.78 10.73
C PRO A 141 5.97 9.54 10.63
#